data_AF-K1T3D7-F1
#
_entry.id   AF-K1T3D7-F1
#
_cell.length_a   1.000
_cell.length_b   1.000
_cell.length_c   1.000
_cell.angle_alpha   90.00
_cell.angle_beta   90.00
_cell.angle_gamma   90.00
#
_symmetry.space_group_name_H-M   'P 1'
#
loop_
_entity.id
_entity.type
_entity.pdbx_description
1 polymer ?
#
loop_
_entity_poly.entity_id
_entity_poly.type
_entity_poly.pdbx_seq_one_letter_code
_entity_poly.pdbx_strand_id
1 'polypeptide(L)' 'MIKRDLHDLIPKHITKEDILASINYNMHLEYGMGNDDDIDHLGNRRIRAVGELLQNQYRIGLSRMERVVRERMTTQ' A
#
# COMPACT_ATOMS: atom_id res chain seq x y z
N MET A 1 24.85 -6.79 -6.46
CA MET A 1 24.78 -5.40 -5.96
C MET A 1 23.34 -4.89 -5.95
N ILE A 2 22.64 -4.80 -7.09
CA ILE A 2 21.28 -4.22 -7.21
C ILE A 2 20.18 -4.91 -6.36
N LYS A 3 20.19 -6.25 -6.20
CA LYS A 3 19.16 -6.96 -5.40
C LYS A 3 19.17 -6.61 -3.90
N ARG A 4 20.30 -6.13 -3.37
CA ARG A 4 20.47 -5.89 -1.93
C ARG A 4 19.83 -4.59 -1.47
N ASP A 5 19.78 -3.60 -2.36
CA ASP A 5 19.33 -2.24 -2.07
C ASP A 5 17.92 -1.97 -2.64
N LEU A 6 17.21 -3.03 -3.06
CA LEU A 6 15.89 -2.94 -3.70
C LEU A 6 14.87 -2.18 -2.87
N HIS A 7 14.96 -2.27 -1.53
CA HIS A 7 14.06 -1.59 -0.61
C HIS A 7 14.29 -0.07 -0.54
N ASP A 8 15.53 0.37 -0.77
CA ASP A 8 15.90 1.79 -0.80
C ASP A 8 15.58 2.42 -2.16
N LEU A 9 15.65 1.61 -3.22
CA LEU A 9 15.32 2.01 -4.59
C LEU A 9 13.80 2.04 -4.85
N ILE A 10 13.03 1.17 -4.19
CA ILE A 10 11.57 1.05 -4.36
C ILE A 10 10.91 0.87 -2.98
N PRO A 11 10.67 1.99 -2.26
CA PRO A 11 10.02 1.94 -0.96
C PRO A 11 8.59 1.39 -1.10
N LYS A 12 8.18 0.55 -0.13
CA LYS A 12 6.80 0.01 -0.06
C LYS A 12 5.84 0.90 0.74
N HIS A 13 6.22 2.16 0.93
CA HIS A 13 5.43 3.19 1.57
C HIS A 13 5.44 4.43 0.67
N ILE A 14 4.45 5.30 0.86
CA ILE A 14 4.36 6.58 0.15
C ILE A 14 5.53 7.48 0.56
N THR A 15 6.10 8.19 -0.41
CA THR A 15 7.13 9.21 -0.22
C THR A 15 6.55 10.62 -0.30
N LYS A 16 7.32 11.63 0.11
CA LYS A 16 6.84 13.03 0.04
C LYS A 16 6.69 13.48 -1.41
N GLU A 17 7.59 12.98 -2.25
CA GLU A 17 7.66 13.21 -3.69
C GLU A 17 6.40 12.68 -4.38
N ASP A 18 5.90 11.49 -4.00
CA ASP A 18 4.64 10.93 -4.52
C ASP A 18 3.44 11.86 -4.27
N ILE A 19 3.38 12.46 -3.07
CA ILE A 19 2.29 13.38 -2.69
C ILE A 19 2.37 14.67 -3.50
N LEU A 20 3.56 15.26 -3.61
CA LEU A 20 3.78 16.48 -4.39
C LEU A 20 3.44 16.25 -5.87
N ALA A 21 3.86 15.12 -6.44
CA ALA A 21 3.55 14.75 -7.81
C ALA A 21 2.05 14.53 -8.02
N SER A 22 1.35 13.89 -7.06
CA SER A 22 -0.10 13.66 -7.13
C SER A 22 -0.89 14.98 -7.11
N ILE A 23 -0.52 15.92 -6.23
CA ILE A 23 -1.14 17.26 -6.18
C ILE A 23 -0.87 18.01 -7.48
N ASN A 24 0.38 17.97 -7.98
CA ASN A 24 0.75 18.61 -9.23
C ASN A 24 -0.07 18.05 -10.41
N TYR A 25 -0.18 16.72 -10.52
CA TYR A 25 -0.98 16.07 -11.55
C TYR A 25 -2.45 16.49 -11.47
N ASN A 26 -3.03 16.52 -10.26
CA ASN A 26 -4.42 16.93 -10.07
C ASN A 26 -4.69 18.38 -10.51
N MET A 27 -3.80 19.32 -10.17
CA MET A 27 -3.92 20.70 -10.65
C MET A 27 -3.81 20.79 -12.18
N HIS A 28 -2.96 19.97 -12.80
CA HIS A 28 -2.74 19.98 -14.25
C HIS A 28 -3.92 19.40 -15.04
N LEU A 29 -4.72 18.51 -14.44
CA LEU A 29 -5.95 18.01 -15.06
C LEU A 29 -6.94 19.14 -15.39
N GLU A 30 -7.06 20.17 -14.55
CA GLU A 30 -7.92 21.34 -14.82
C GLU A 30 -7.49 22.10 -16.07
N TYR A 31 -6.20 22.08 -16.40
CA TYR A 31 -5.64 22.70 -17.60
C TYR A 31 -5.64 21.76 -18.82
N GLY A 32 -6.28 20.59 -18.73
CA GLY A 32 -6.30 19.56 -19.78
C GLY A 32 -4.95 18.86 -19.96
N MET A 33 -4.06 18.95 -18.98
CA MET A 33 -2.75 18.29 -18.98
C MET A 33 -2.79 17.04 -18.10
N GLY A 34 -3.13 15.90 -18.70
CA GLY A 34 -3.28 14.61 -18.04
C GLY A 34 -4.39 13.79 -18.70
N ASN A 35 -4.64 12.59 -18.18
CA ASN A 35 -5.75 11.75 -18.63
C ASN A 35 -6.66 11.43 -17.43
N ASP A 36 -7.96 11.42 -17.69
CA ASP A 36 -8.95 10.95 -16.72
C ASP A 36 -8.92 9.42 -16.62
N ASP A 37 -9.10 8.91 -15.41
CA ASP A 37 -9.17 7.47 -15.16
C ASP A 37 -10.57 6.92 -15.45
N ASP A 38 -10.63 5.86 -16.26
CA ASP A 38 -11.83 5.05 -16.41
C ASP A 38 -11.92 4.03 -15.26
N ILE A 39 -12.95 4.16 -14.42
CA ILE A 39 -13.20 3.30 -13.26
C ILE A 39 -13.53 1.85 -13.65
N ASP A 40 -14.10 1.65 -14.83
CA ASP A 40 -14.52 0.34 -15.30
C ASP A 40 -13.43 -0.37 -16.11
N HIS A 41 -12.34 0.33 -16.43
CA HIS A 41 -11.19 -0.28 -17.08
C HIS A 41 -10.62 -1.41 -16.23
N LEU A 42 -10.58 -2.63 -16.80
CA LEU A 42 -10.09 -3.81 -16.11
C LEU A 42 -8.63 -3.70 -15.64
N GLY A 43 -7.82 -2.81 -16.22
CA GLY A 43 -6.48 -2.48 -15.71
C GLY A 43 -6.49 -1.91 -14.29
N ASN A 44 -7.57 -1.21 -13.91
CA ASN A 44 -7.82 -0.68 -12.57
C ASN A 44 -8.57 -1.67 -11.66
N ARG A 45 -8.93 -2.86 -12.18
CA ARG A 45 -9.59 -3.94 -11.43
C ARG A 45 -8.59 -5.06 -11.13
N ARG A 46 -8.54 -5.52 -9.88
CA ARG A 46 -7.69 -6.64 -9.48
C ARG A 46 -8.49 -7.72 -8.75
N ILE A 47 -8.34 -8.96 -9.19
CA ILE A 47 -8.91 -10.14 -8.52
C ILE A 47 -8.01 -10.55 -7.35
N ARG A 48 -8.62 -10.78 -6.18
CA ARG A 48 -7.95 -11.36 -5.01
C ARG A 48 -8.38 -12.81 -4.86
N ALA A 49 -7.45 -13.74 -5.02
CA ALA A 49 -7.72 -15.16 -4.85
C ALA A 49 -7.88 -15.52 -3.35
N VAL A 50 -8.46 -16.70 -3.08
CA VAL A 50 -8.71 -17.17 -1.70
C VAL A 50 -7.45 -17.17 -0.83
N GLY A 51 -6.28 -17.49 -1.40
CA GLY A 51 -5.00 -17.47 -0.69
C GLY A 51 -4.60 -16.08 -0.18
N GLU A 52 -4.80 -15.04 -0.98
CA GLU A 52 -4.53 -13.65 -0.56
C GLU A 52 -5.48 -13.21 0.56
N LEU A 53 -6.76 -13.57 0.45
CA LEU A 53 -7.74 -13.27 1.48
C LEU A 53 -7.40 -13.96 2.81
N LEU A 54 -7.05 -15.25 2.77
CA LEU A 54 -6.61 -16.01 3.94
C LEU A 54 -5.33 -15.42 4.55
N GLN A 55 -4.35 -15.07 3.73
CA GLN A 55 -3.10 -14.48 4.21
C GLN A 55 -3.34 -13.14 4.93
N ASN A 56 -4.25 -12.31 4.40
CA ASN A 56 -4.62 -11.05 5.05
C ASN A 56 -5.29 -11.28 6.41
N GLN A 57 -6.21 -12.25 6.51
CA GLN A 57 -6.87 -12.58 7.77
C GLN A 57 -5.91 -13.16 8.80
N TYR A 58 -4.99 -14.03 8.37
CA TYR A 58 -3.96 -14.58 9.22
C TYR A 58 -3.05 -13.47 9.79
N ARG A 59 -2.61 -12.53 8.94
CA ARG A 59 -1.77 -11.39 9.36
C ARG A 59 -2.48 -10.55 10.44
N ILE A 60 -3.76 -10.24 10.23
CA ILE A 60 -4.56 -9.49 11.21
C ILE A 60 -4.68 -10.27 12.52
N GLY A 61 -4.92 -11.58 12.46
CA GLY A 61 -5.01 -12.44 13.64
C GLY A 61 -3.72 -12.47 14.45
N LEU A 62 -2.58 -12.65 13.78
CA LEU A 62 -1.26 -12.64 14.42
C LEU A 62 -0.96 -11.30 15.11
N SER A 63 -1.24 -10.17 14.45
CA SER A 63 -0.96 -8.85 15.02
C SER A 63 -1.77 -8.59 16.30
N ARG A 64 -3.01 -9.07 16.38
CA ARG A 64 -3.80 -9.01 17.63
C ARG A 64 -3.21 -9.88 18.73
N MET A 65 -2.80 -11.11 18.39
CA MET A 65 -2.18 -12.01 19.36
C MET A 65 -0.86 -11.45 19.90
N GLU A 66 -0.02 -10.88 19.02
CA GLU A 66 1.23 -10.20 19.42
C GLU A 66 0.94 -9.13 20.47
N ARG A 67 -0.07 -8.27 20.23
CA ARG A 67 -0.47 -7.23 21.16
C ARG A 67 -0.90 -7.80 22.52
N VAL A 68 -1.76 -8.82 22.54
CA VAL A 68 -2.24 -9.46 23.78
C VAL A 68 -1.08 -10.09 24.56
N VAL A 69 -0.14 -10.75 23.89
CA VAL A 69 1.04 -11.35 24.53
C VAL A 69 1.92 -10.25 25.13
N ARG A 70 2.19 -9.17 24.38
CA ARG A 70 2.99 -8.04 24.87
C ARG A 70 2.36 -7.39 26.10
N GLU A 71 1.05 -7.14 26.08
CA GLU A 71 0.31 -6.56 27.20
C GLU A 71 0.36 -7.46 28.46
N ARG A 72 0.28 -8.79 28.29
CA ARG A 72 0.39 -9.75 29.41
C ARG A 72 1.80 -9.80 30.01
N MET A 73 2.83 -9.66 29.19
CA MET A 73 4.24 -9.66 29.64
C MET A 73 4.64 -8.38 30.39
N THR A 74 3.92 -7.28 30.20
CA THR A 74 4.17 -6.02 30.90
C THR A 74 3.33 -5.84 32.17
N THR A 75 2.22 -6.58 32.28
CA THR A 75 1.26 -6.47 33.40
C THR A 75 1.50 -7.54 34.47
N GLN A 76 2.26 -8.60 34.17
CA GLN A 76 2.75 -9.59 35.14
C GLN A 76 4.19 -9.32 35.52
#